data_AF-A0A9W3X7A6-F1
#
_entry.id   AF-A0A9W3X7A6-F1
#
_cell.length_a   1.000
_cell.length_b   1.000
_cell.length_c   1.000
_cell.angle_alpha   90.00
_cell.angle_beta   90.00
_cell.angle_gamma   90.00
#
_symmetry.space_group_name_H-M   'P 1'
#
loop_
_entity.id
_entity.type
_entity.pdbx_description
1 polymer ?
#
loop_
_entity_poly.entity_id
_entity_poly.type
_entity_poly.pdbx_seq_one_letter_code
_entity_poly.pdbx_strand_id
1 'polypeptide(L)' 'MKFWALAYFYQDEVFYDFAKEDDTMDLSATCFLPTKEVAEDFISQHLDDDYVPVEIELETLQKNGIWSWSRGVVERWDEE' A
#
# COMPACT_ATOMS: atom_id res chain seq x y z
N MET A 1 -13.35 4.94 -0.27
CA MET A 1 -13.14 4.31 1.06
C MET A 1 -11.64 4.37 1.34
N LYS A 2 -11.23 4.66 2.58
CA LYS A 2 -9.81 4.85 2.92
C LYS A 2 -9.22 3.64 3.63
N PHE A 3 -8.02 3.25 3.21
CA PHE A 3 -7.23 2.15 3.73
C PHE A 3 -5.77 2.56 3.82
N TRP A 4 -4.94 1.68 4.37
CA TRP A 4 -3.49 1.83 4.40
C TRP A 4 -2.84 0.66 3.68
N ALA A 5 -1.72 0.90 3.00
CA ALA A 5 -0.87 -0.14 2.42
C ALA A 5 0.59 0.11 2.84
N LEU A 6 1.44 -0.91 2.68
CA LEU A 6 2.87 -0.79 2.93
C LEU A 6 3.55 -0.63 1.58
N ALA A 7 4.03 0.57 1.30
CA ALA A 7 4.72 0.91 0.06
C ALA A 7 6.22 0.61 0.20
N TYR A 8 6.79 -0.08 -0.79
CA TYR A 8 8.23 -0.29 -0.85
C TYR A 8 8.93 0.99 -1.30
N PHE A 9 9.78 1.54 -0.44
CA PHE A 9 10.33 2.89 -0.57
C PHE A 9 11.11 3.11 -1.88
N TYR A 10 11.78 2.06 -2.40
CA TYR A 10 12.69 2.18 -3.54
C TYR A 10 12.08 1.93 -4.91
N GLN A 11 10.82 1.47 -4.98
CA GLN A 11 10.17 1.17 -6.25
C GLN A 11 8.72 1.66 -6.24
N ASP A 12 8.40 2.54 -7.21
CA ASP A 12 7.08 3.13 -7.35
C ASP A 12 5.99 2.08 -7.57
N GLU A 13 4.86 2.29 -6.90
CA GLU A 13 3.65 1.43 -6.95
C GLU A 13 3.90 -0.05 -6.62
N VAL A 14 4.92 -0.34 -5.80
CA VAL A 14 5.13 -1.67 -5.20
C VAL A 14 4.64 -1.68 -3.76
N PHE A 15 3.82 -2.68 -3.44
CA PHE A 15 3.18 -2.82 -2.14
C PHE A 15 3.37 -4.23 -1.58
N TYR A 16 3.38 -4.35 -0.25
CA TYR A 16 3.41 -5.65 0.42
C TYR A 16 2.03 -6.34 0.33
N ASP A 17 1.99 -7.58 -0.12
CA ASP A 17 0.80 -8.43 -0.16
C ASP A 17 0.79 -9.40 1.03
N PHE A 18 -0.09 -9.16 2.00
CA PHE A 18 -0.18 -9.96 3.22
C PHE A 18 -0.59 -11.42 2.97
N ALA A 19 -1.23 -11.72 1.83
CA ALA A 19 -1.62 -13.09 1.50
C ALA A 19 -0.48 -13.88 0.84
N LYS A 20 0.43 -13.19 0.13
CA LYS A 20 1.61 -13.80 -0.49
C LYS A 20 2.85 -13.75 0.40
N GLU A 21 2.85 -12.86 1.39
CA GLU A 21 4.02 -12.49 2.19
C GLU A 21 5.18 -12.03 1.29
N ASP A 22 4.86 -11.27 0.24
CA ASP A 22 5.78 -10.82 -0.80
C ASP A 22 5.28 -9.53 -1.47
N ASP A 23 6.16 -8.88 -2.24
CA ASP A 23 5.85 -7.65 -2.96
C ASP A 23 4.93 -7.85 -4.17
N THR A 24 4.11 -6.85 -4.45
CA THR A 24 3.21 -6.87 -5.60
C THR A 24 3.00 -5.49 -6.20
N MET A 25 2.80 -5.46 -7.53
CA MET A 25 2.33 -4.29 -8.27
C MET A 25 0.80 -4.31 -8.45
N ASP A 26 0.12 -5.39 -8.05
CA ASP A 26 -1.33 -5.53 -8.15
C ASP A 26 -1.97 -5.20 -6.80
N LEU A 27 -2.27 -3.91 -6.60
CA LEU A 27 -2.89 -3.45 -5.37
C LEU A 27 -4.31 -4.02 -5.24
N SER A 28 -4.48 -4.90 -4.26
CA SER A 28 -5.73 -5.62 -4.03
C SER A 28 -6.16 -5.59 -2.57
N ALA A 29 -7.30 -6.20 -2.27
CA ALA A 29 -7.82 -6.29 -0.90
C ALA A 29 -6.84 -6.95 0.10
N THR A 30 -5.92 -7.79 -0.39
CA THR A 30 -4.91 -8.44 0.45
C THR A 30 -3.73 -7.54 0.81
N CYS A 31 -3.68 -6.31 0.30
CA CYS A 31 -2.64 -5.32 0.61
C CYS A 31 -3.13 -4.27 1.62
N PHE A 32 -4.40 -4.34 2.05
CA PHE A 32 -5.03 -3.27 2.84
C PHE A 32 -5.04 -3.55 4.33
N LEU A 33 -4.65 -2.50 5.08
CA LEU A 33 -4.75 -2.39 6.52
C LEU A 33 -5.79 -1.33 6.90
N PRO A 34 -6.43 -1.48 8.07
CA PRO A 34 -7.52 -0.59 8.47
C PRO A 34 -7.04 0.77 8.97
N THR A 35 -5.80 0.88 9.47
CA THR A 35 -5.28 2.11 10.09
C THR A 35 -3.77 2.24 9.89
N LYS A 36 -3.26 3.47 10.01
CA LYS A 36 -1.82 3.78 10.00
C LYS A 36 -1.07 3.07 11.13
N GLU A 37 -1.65 3.04 12.32
CA GLU A 37 -1.02 2.45 13.51
C GLU A 37 -0.73 0.97 13.29
N VAL A 38 -1.66 0.24 12.66
CA VAL A 38 -1.45 -1.18 12.30
C VAL A 38 -0.37 -1.33 11.24
N ALA A 39 -0.27 -0.40 10.29
CA ALA A 39 0.75 -0.42 9.26
C ALA A 39 2.15 -0.18 9.83
N GLU A 40 2.30 0.83 10.69
CA GLU A 40 3.55 1.15 11.38
C GLU A 40 3.98 0.01 12.32
N ASP A 41 3.03 -0.57 13.06
CA ASP A 41 3.26 -1.73 13.93
C ASP A 41 3.74 -2.95 13.15
N PHE A 42 3.10 -3.25 12.00
CA PHE A 42 3.50 -4.36 11.15
C PHE A 42 4.91 -4.19 10.60
N ILE A 43 5.23 -3.00 10.07
CA ILE A 43 6.59 -2.69 9.58
C ILE A 43 7.60 -2.94 10.70
N SER A 44 7.40 -2.34 11.88
CA SER A 44 8.35 -2.46 12.99
C SER A 44 8.58 -3.90 13.47
N GLN A 45 7.61 -4.79 13.28
CA GLN A 45 7.70 -6.18 13.76
C GLN A 45 8.17 -7.16 12.69
N HIS A 46 7.91 -6.89 11.41
CA HIS A 46 8.01 -7.90 10.35
C HIS A 46 8.83 -7.46 9.14
N LEU A 47 9.03 -6.16 8.92
CA LEU A 47 9.70 -5.64 7.73
C LEU A 47 10.89 -4.76 8.12
N ASP A 48 11.75 -4.49 7.15
CA ASP A 48 12.83 -3.53 7.30
C ASP A 48 12.33 -2.08 7.13
N ASP A 49 13.18 -1.10 7.43
CA ASP A 49 12.92 0.34 7.25
C ASP A 49 12.72 0.76 5.77
N ASP A 50 12.74 -0.21 4.85
CA ASP A 50 12.52 -0.05 3.41
C ASP A 50 11.03 0.10 3.05
N TYR A 51 10.13 0.02 4.02
CA TYR A 51 8.69 0.17 3.82
C TYR A 51 8.13 1.39 4.54
N VAL A 52 7.16 2.05 3.90
CA VAL A 52 6.44 3.18 4.48
C VAL A 52 4.93 2.99 4.40
N PRO A 53 4.17 3.41 5.42
CA PRO A 53 2.72 3.36 5.36
C PRO A 53 2.19 4.44 4.42
N VAL A 54 1.35 4.07 3.46
CA VAL A 54 0.70 4.98 2.52
C VAL A 54 -0.82 4.87 2.60
N GLU A 55 -1.51 6.02 2.63
CA GLU A 55 -2.98 6.06 2.58
C GLU A 55 -3.44 5.71 1.15
N ILE A 56 -4.40 4.81 1.03
CA ILE A 56 -5.05 4.42 -0.21
C ILE A 56 -6.53 4.81 -0.15
N GLU A 57 -7.00 5.58 -1.13
CA GLU A 57 -8.41 5.90 -1.31
C GLU A 57 -8.98 5.12 -2.50
N LEU A 58 -9.87 4.16 -2.20
CA LEU A 58 -10.62 3.41 -3.20
C LEU A 58 -11.80 4.26 -3.69
N GLU A 59 -11.81 4.60 -4.98
CA GLU A 59 -12.79 5.50 -5.58
C GLU A 59 -13.99 4.74 -6.15
N THR A 60 -13.76 3.78 -7.05
CA THR A 60 -14.84 2.96 -7.65
C THR A 60 -14.36 1.58 -8.09
N LEU A 61 -15.23 0.58 -7.92
CA LEU A 61 -15.13 -0.69 -8.63
C LEU A 61 -15.75 -0.51 -10.01
N GLN A 62 -14.92 -0.44 -11.05
CA GLN A 62 -15.43 -0.38 -12.42
C GLN A 62 -16.11 -1.71 -12.78
N LYS A 63 -17.08 -1.69 -13.69
CA LYS A 63 -17.86 -2.90 -14.10
C LYS A 63 -17.02 -4.06 -14.62
N ASN A 64 -15.77 -3.80 -15.00
CA ASN A 64 -14.78 -4.77 -15.46
C ASN A 64 -13.95 -5.40 -14.31
N GLY A 65 -14.22 -5.05 -13.05
CA GLY A 65 -13.50 -5.56 -11.89
C GLY A 65 -12.19 -4.80 -11.57
N ILE A 66 -11.86 -3.74 -12.31
CA ILE A 66 -10.69 -2.90 -12.04
C ILE A 66 -11.05 -1.90 -10.94
N TRP A 67 -10.23 -1.85 -9.90
CA TRP A 67 -10.37 -0.92 -8.78
C TRP A 67 -9.66 0.37 -9.17
N SER A 68 -10.41 1.47 -9.23
CA SER A 68 -9.80 2.80 -9.30
C SER A 68 -9.46 3.25 -7.88
N TRP A 69 -8.20 3.60 -7.67
CA TRP A 69 -7.68 4.06 -6.39
C TRP A 69 -6.70 5.20 -6.59
N SER A 70 -6.54 6.01 -5.56
CA SER A 70 -5.49 7.01 -5.44
C SER A 70 -4.68 6.74 -4.17
N ARG A 71 -3.45 7.23 -4.13
CA ARG A 71 -2.56 7.11 -2.96
C ARG A 71 -2.17 8.47 -2.41
N GLY A 72 -1.79 8.48 -1.14
CA GLY A 72 -1.04 9.57 -0.53
C GLY A 72 0.37 9.70 -1.11
N VAL A 73 1.07 10.74 -0.66
CA VAL A 73 2.44 11.04 -1.05
C VAL A 73 3.40 10.02 -0.43
N VAL A 74 4.33 9.53 -1.25
CA VAL A 74 5.52 8.78 -0.83
C VAL A 74 6.72 9.60 -1.29
N GLU A 75 7.46 10.19 -0.33
CA GLU A 75 8.51 11.17 -0.62
C GLU A 75 9.44 10.70 -1.75
N ARG A 76 9.88 9.45 -1.71
CA ARG A 76 10.81 8.90 -2.71
C ARG A 76 10.24 8.70 -4.11
N TRP A 77 8.94 8.44 -4.20
CA TRP A 77 8.25 8.21 -5.47
C TRP A 77 7.89 9.54 -6.13
N ASP A 78 7.59 10.54 -5.31
CA ASP A 78 7.11 11.86 -5.71
C ASP A 78 8.23 12.94 -5.69
N GLU A 79 9.50 12.56 -5.46
CA GLU A 79 10.69 13.40 -5.64
C GLU A 79 10.91 13.67 -7.14
N GLU A 80 10.70 14.92 -7.60
CA GLU A 80 10.89 15.38 -9.00
C GLU A 80 12.34 15.32 -9.51
#